data_AF-A0A378NWN4-F1
#
_entry.id   AF-A0A378NWN4-F1
#
_cell.length_a   1.000
_cell.length_b   1.000
_cell.length_c   1.000
_cell.angle_alpha   90.00
_cell.angle_beta   90.00
_cell.angle_gamma   90.00
#
_symmetry.space_group_name_H-M   'P 1'
#
loop_
_entity.id
_entity.type
_entity.pdbx_description
1 polymer ?
#
loop_
_entity_poly.entity_id
_entity_poly.type
_entity_poly.pdbx_seq_one_letter_code
_entity_poly.pdbx_strand_id
1 'polypeptide(L)' 'MMAISSSDLLNEFTIYADKVVDEKETLIVQRSSGKNIVVMSMEQFNELQKEIFLAKNAQEKK' A
#
# COMPACT_ATOMS: atom_id res chain seq x y z
N MET A 1 6.32 -3.17 7.14
CA MET A 1 6.43 -1.97 6.27
C MET A 1 7.88 -1.85 5.84
N MET A 2 8.15 -1.99 4.55
CA MET A 2 9.50 -2.06 3.99
C MET A 2 9.68 -1.04 2.87
N ALA A 3 10.84 -0.39 2.81
CA ALA A 3 11.17 0.53 1.72
C ALA A 3 12.11 -0.14 0.72
N ILE A 4 11.76 -0.09 -0.57
CA ILE A 4 12.53 -0.69 -1.66
C ILE A 4 12.70 0.31 -2.81
N SER A 5 13.72 0.14 -3.65
CA SER A 5 13.84 0.97 -4.84
C SER A 5 12.87 0.50 -5.92
N SER A 6 12.55 1.39 -6.88
CA SER A 6 11.76 0.97 -8.05
C SER A 6 12.42 -0.11 -8.89
N SER A 7 13.76 -0.17 -8.89
CA SER A 7 14.50 -1.20 -9.63
C SER A 7 14.33 -2.58 -9.00
N ASP A 8 14.39 -2.65 -7.67
CA ASP A 8 14.21 -3.90 -6.92
C ASP A 8 12.79 -4.44 -7.11
N LEU A 9 11.78 -3.56 -7.00
CA LEU A 9 10.38 -3.94 -7.24
C LEU A 9 10.17 -4.52 -8.64
N LEU A 10 10.77 -3.94 -9.67
CA LEU A 10 10.58 -4.40 -11.05
C LEU A 10 11.33 -5.71 -11.32
N ASN A 11 12.49 -5.91 -10.69
CA ASN A 11 13.30 -7.11 -10.87
C ASN A 11 12.64 -8.34 -10.23
N GLU A 12 12.02 -8.17 -9.06
CA GLU A 12 11.42 -9.27 -8.28
C GLU A 12 9.94 -9.02 -7.99
N PHE A 13 9.20 -8.49 -8.97
CA PHE A 13 7.80 -8.06 -8.80
C PHE A 13 6.92 -9.16 -8.19
N THR A 14 7.00 -10.39 -8.70
CA THR A 14 6.17 -11.50 -8.22
C THR A 14 6.40 -11.78 -6.74
N ILE A 15 7.66 -11.83 -6.30
CA ILE A 15 8.01 -12.09 -4.89
C ILE A 15 7.44 -10.98 -4.01
N TYR A 16 7.62 -9.73 -4.40
CA TYR A 16 7.09 -8.60 -3.63
C TYR A 16 5.56 -8.55 -3.64
N ALA A 17 4.92 -8.91 -4.75
CA ALA A 17 3.46 -8.99 -4.83
C ALA A 17 2.90 -10.08 -3.92
N ASP A 18 3.51 -11.28 -3.93
CA ASP A 18 3.12 -12.38 -3.05
C ASP A 18 3.30 -11.98 -1.58
N LYS A 19 4.43 -11.37 -1.20
CA LYS A 19 4.63 -10.85 0.16
C LYS A 19 3.59 -9.81 0.58
N VAL A 20 3.24 -8.89 -0.32
CA VAL A 20 2.23 -7.86 -0.04
C VAL A 20 0.86 -8.49 0.22
N VAL A 21 0.51 -9.54 -0.51
CA VAL A 21 -0.79 -10.22 -0.39
C VAL A 21 -0.82 -11.18 0.79
N ASP A 22 0.15 -12.10 0.87
CA ASP A 22 0.17 -13.19 1.82
C ASP A 22 0.60 -12.74 3.22
N GLU A 23 1.62 -11.88 3.31
CA GLU A 23 2.13 -11.37 4.59
C GLU A 23 1.43 -10.08 5.05
N LYS A 24 0.48 -9.56 4.25
CA LYS A 24 -0.16 -8.26 4.44
C LYS A 24 0.87 -7.12 4.60
N GLU A 25 2.03 -7.25 3.97
CA GLU A 25 3.12 -6.28 4.05
C GLU A 25 2.81 -5.04 3.20
N THR A 26 3.10 -3.85 3.73
CA THR A 26 3.08 -2.59 2.96
C THR A 26 4.48 -2.23 2.48
N LEU A 27 4.64 -2.01 1.18
CA LEU A 27 5.90 -1.59 0.57
C LEU A 27 5.88 -0.10 0.21
N ILE A 28 6.97 0.59 0.48
CA ILE A 28 7.22 1.95 0.04
C ILE A 28 8.26 1.89 -1.07
N VAL A 29 7.86 2.26 -2.28
CA VAL A 29 8.73 2.21 -3.45
C VAL A 29 9.32 3.59 -3.65
N GLN A 30 10.62 3.69 -3.42
CA GLN A 30 11.38 4.91 -3.58
C GLN A 30 11.86 5.05 -5.02
N ARG A 31 11.58 6.21 -5.61
CA ARG A 31 12.00 6.56 -6.97
C ARG A 31 13.02 7.68 -6.88
N SER A 32 14.08 7.59 -7.69
CA SER A 32 15.11 8.64 -7.79
C SER A 32 14.56 10.02 -8.16
N SER A 33 13.38 10.07 -8.78
CA SER A 33 12.66 11.31 -9.09
C SER A 33 11.87 11.91 -7.91
N GLY A 34 11.95 11.31 -6.71
CA GLY A 34 11.18 11.70 -5.53
C GLY A 34 9.68 11.34 -5.60
N LYS A 35 9.22 10.74 -6.69
CA LYS A 35 7.82 10.33 -6.91
C LYS A 35 7.56 8.95 -6.29
N ASN A 36 7.61 8.87 -4.97
CA ASN A 36 7.47 7.60 -4.26
C ASN A 36 6.01 7.08 -4.32
N ILE A 37 5.85 5.77 -4.26
CA ILE A 37 4.52 5.12 -4.22
C ILE A 37 4.44 4.14 -3.05
N VAL A 38 3.22 3.83 -2.62
CA VAL A 38 2.95 2.79 -1.62
C VAL A 38 2.24 1.63 -2.32
N VAL A 39 2.67 0.42 -2.04
CA VAL A 39 2.05 -0.82 -2.53
C VAL A 39 1.54 -1.60 -1.32
N MET A 40 0.28 -2.00 -1.38
CA MET A 40 -0.40 -2.80 -0.36
C MET A 40 -1.39 -3.74 -1.04
N SER A 41 -1.88 -4.76 -0.34
CA SER A 41 -2.87 -5.67 -0.91
C SER A 41 -4.19 -4.95 -1.18
N MET A 42 -4.94 -5.44 -2.18
CA MET A 42 -6.25 -4.89 -2.51
C MET A 42 -7.23 -5.00 -1.33
N GLU A 43 -7.15 -6.08 -0.55
CA GLU A 43 -7.95 -6.26 0.67
C GLU A 43 -7.68 -5.14 1.69
N GLN A 44 -6.40 -4.89 2.01
CA GLN A 44 -6.01 -3.83 2.93
C GLN A 44 -6.42 -2.45 2.44
N PHE A 45 -6.25 -2.17 1.15
CA PHE A 45 -6.69 -0.91 0.56
C PHE A 45 -8.21 -0.72 0.70
N ASN A 46 -8.99 -1.76 0.41
CA ASN A 46 -10.45 -1.71 0.50
C ASN A 46 -10.93 -1.52 1.95
N GLU A 47 -10.30 -2.19 2.91
CA GLU A 47 -10.60 -2.06 4.33
C GLU A 47 -10.33 -0.62 4.81
N LEU A 48 -9.15 -0.08 4.51
CA LEU A 48 -8.78 1.30 4.84
C LEU A 48 -9.77 2.31 4.26
N GLN A 49 -10.15 2.16 2.98
CA GLN A 49 -11.09 3.04 2.31
C GLN A 49 -12.48 2.98 2.96
N LYS A 50 -12.92 1.79 3.39
CA LYS A 50 -14.19 1.61 4.10
C LYS A 50 -14.15 2.28 5.47
N GLU A 51 -13.07 2.14 6.23
CA GLU A 51 -12.90 2.81 7.51
C GLU A 51 -12.89 4.33 7.37
N ILE A 52 -12.16 4.87 6.39
CA ILE A 52 -12.14 6.31 6.09
C ILE A 52 -13.55 6.81 5.75
N PHE A 53 -14.31 6.05 4.95
CA PHE A 53 -15.67 6.42 4.59
C PHE A 53 -16.60 6.43 5.82
N LEU A 54 -16.55 5.42 6.67
CA LEU A 54 -17.34 5.35 7.90
C LEU A 54 -16.97 6.48 8.87
N ALA A 55 -15.67 6.76 9.03
CA ALA A 55 -15.18 7.84 9.88
C ALA A 55 -15.70 9.20 9.42
N LYS A 56 -15.66 9.50 8.12
CA LYS A 56 -16.22 10.74 7.55
C LYS A 56 -17.71 10.90 7.85
N ASN A 57 -18.51 9.87 7.59
CA ASN A 57 -19.94 9.90 7.86
C ASN A 57 -20.27 10.07 9.35
N ALA A 58 -19.43 9.55 10.25
CA ALA A 58 -19.59 9.71 11.68
C ALA A 58 -19.25 11.14 12.16
N GLN A 59 -18.35 11.84 11.46
CA GLN A 59 -18.04 13.25 11.73
C GLN A 59 -19.16 14.18 11.23
N GLU A 60 -19.78 13.88 10.08
CA GLU A 60 -20.86 14.70 9.51
C GLU A 60 -22.19 14.61 10.28
N LYS A 61 -22.35 13.59 11.14
CA LYS A 61 -23.53 13.42 12.00
C LYS A 61 -23.37 14.01 13.41
N LYS A 62 -22.24 14.64 13.70
CA LYS A 62 -21.97 15.34 14.97
C LYS A 62 -22.07 16.85 14.77
#